data_AF-A0A7W9PKB0-F1
#
_entry.id   AF-A0A7W9PKB0-F1
#
_cell.length_a   1.000
_cell.length_b   1.000
_cell.length_c   1.000
_cell.angle_alpha   90.00
_cell.angle_beta   90.00
_cell.angle_gamma   90.00
#
_symmetry.space_group_name_H-M   'P 1'
#
loop_
_entity.id
_entity.type
_entity.pdbx_description
1 polymer ?
#
loop_
_entity_poly.entity_id
_entity_poly.type
_entity_poly.pdbx_seq_one_letter_code
_entity_poly.pdbx_strand_id
1 'polypeptide(L)'
;MNMPVLPDSNVLNGLLGVAERVMELAGQLLTTPVPPGLVPSPAEMPEPADPGWYRDRDGDIWQKTESGWRLFLQRGVAADSTSTWDWADGHVRDYGPFVPMPAAR
;
A
#
# COMPACT_ATOMS: atom_id res chain seq x y z
N MET A 1 24.82 -43.84 1.03
CA MET A 1 24.07 -43.47 -0.18
C MET A 1 22.69 -43.02 0.30
N ASN A 2 22.42 -41.71 0.30
CA ASN A 2 21.18 -41.14 0.85
C ASN A 2 20.15 -41.05 -0.29
N MET A 3 19.05 -41.81 -0.21
CA MET A 3 17.99 -41.73 -1.21
C MET A 3 17.05 -40.56 -0.85
N PRO A 4 16.68 -39.69 -1.80
CA PRO A 4 15.68 -38.66 -1.54
C PRO A 4 14.33 -39.32 -1.26
N VAL A 5 13.79 -39.10 -0.06
CA VAL A 5 12.41 -39.46 0.27
C VAL A 5 11.48 -38.57 -0.56
N LEU A 6 10.82 -39.16 -1.55
CA LEU A 6 9.78 -38.48 -2.29
C LEU A 6 8.59 -38.26 -1.35
N PRO A 7 8.00 -37.05 -1.29
CA PRO A 7 6.88 -36.78 -0.40
C PRO A 7 5.70 -37.69 -0.74
N ASP A 8 5.05 -38.21 0.30
CA ASP A 8 3.88 -39.08 0.15
C ASP A 8 2.77 -38.40 -0.68
N SER A 9 2.18 -39.14 -1.61
CA SER A 9 1.13 -38.64 -2.51
C SER A 9 -0.06 -38.02 -1.76
N ASN A 10 -0.30 -38.44 -0.51
CA ASN A 10 -1.35 -37.88 0.33
C ASN A 10 -1.08 -36.44 0.78
N VAL A 11 0.20 -36.09 1.02
CA VAL A 11 0.64 -34.73 1.37
C VAL A 11 0.51 -33.81 0.16
N LEU A 12 0.91 -34.29 -1.03
CA LEU A 12 0.80 -33.52 -2.27
C LEU A 12 -0.66 -33.23 -2.65
N ASN A 13 -1.55 -34.21 -2.50
CA ASN A 13 -2.99 -34.00 -2.72
C ASN A 13 -3.61 -33.02 -1.71
N GLY A 14 -3.20 -33.10 -0.44
CA GLY A 14 -3.64 -32.15 0.58
C GLY A 14 -3.22 -30.70 0.29
N LEU A 15 -1.96 -30.50 -0.12
CA LEU A 15 -1.44 -29.18 -0.49
C LEU A 15 -2.13 -28.60 -1.73
N LEU A 16 -2.44 -29.44 -2.72
CA LEU A 16 -3.18 -29.02 -3.90
C LEU A 16 -4.59 -28.53 -3.54
N GLY A 17 -5.32 -29.28 -2.70
CA GLY A 17 -6.67 -28.86 -2.26
C GLY A 17 -6.66 -27.55 -1.45
N VAL A 18 -5.61 -27.30 -0.67
CA VAL A 18 -5.43 -26.01 0.02
C VAL A 18 -5.17 -24.89 -0.98
N ALA A 19 -4.31 -25.11 -1.98
CA ALA A 19 -4.00 -24.10 -2.99
C ALA A 19 -5.23 -23.71 -3.81
N GLU A 20 -6.06 -24.68 -4.22
CA GLU A 20 -7.31 -24.42 -4.94
C GLU A 20 -8.26 -23.58 -4.09
N ARG A 21 -8.43 -23.93 -2.80
CA ARG A 21 -9.28 -23.17 -1.89
C ARG A 21 -8.81 -21.74 -1.67
N VAL A 22 -7.50 -21.53 -1.60
CA VAL A 22 -6.89 -20.18 -1.51
C VAL A 22 -7.15 -19.38 -2.78
N MET A 23 -7.02 -19.99 -3.97
CA MET A 23 -7.30 -19.30 -5.23
C MET A 23 -8.79 -18.96 -5.39
N GLU A 24 -9.70 -19.82 -4.96
CA GLU A 24 -11.14 -19.52 -4.92
C GLU A 24 -11.45 -18.34 -4.00
N LEU A 25 -10.85 -18.33 -2.80
CA LEU A 25 -11.05 -17.25 -1.82
C LEU A 25 -10.43 -15.92 -2.30
N ALA A 26 -9.25 -15.98 -2.92
CA ALA A 26 -8.62 -14.81 -3.54
C ALA A 26 -9.48 -14.25 -4.68
N GLY A 27 -10.04 -15.13 -5.53
CA GLY A 27 -10.99 -14.73 -6.58
C GLY A 27 -12.23 -14.04 -6.03
N GLN A 28 -12.78 -14.52 -4.90
CA GLN A 28 -13.92 -13.89 -4.23
C GLN A 28 -13.58 -12.50 -3.69
N LEU A 29 -12.39 -12.32 -3.09
CA LEU A 29 -11.92 -11.01 -2.61
C LEU A 29 -11.67 -10.00 -3.74
N LEU A 30 -11.26 -10.47 -4.92
CA LEU A 30 -11.04 -9.62 -6.09
C LEU A 30 -12.35 -9.22 -6.80
N THR A 31 -13.41 -10.01 -6.63
CA THR A 31 -14.69 -9.82 -7.33
C THR A 31 -15.79 -9.22 -6.46
N THR A 32 -15.59 -9.14 -5.14
CA THR A 32 -16.53 -8.43 -4.26
C THR A 32 -16.33 -6.92 -4.42
N PRO A 33 -17.31 -6.17 -4.96
CA PRO A 33 -17.26 -4.72 -4.89
C PRO A 33 -17.29 -4.33 -3.41
N VAL A 34 -16.25 -3.63 -2.96
CA VAL A 34 -16.26 -2.97 -1.65
C VAL A 34 -17.53 -2.10 -1.59
N PRO A 35 -18.38 -2.26 -0.57
CA PRO A 35 -19.60 -1.47 -0.47
C PRO A 35 -19.25 0.03 -0.48
N PRO A 36 -19.95 0.86 -1.27
CA PRO A 36 -19.73 2.30 -1.25
C PRO A 36 -19.97 2.80 0.19
N GLY A 37 -18.92 3.34 0.82
CA GLY A 37 -18.96 3.83 2.20
C GLY A 37 -18.14 3.05 3.24
N LEU A 38 -17.51 1.92 2.88
CA LEU A 38 -16.59 1.19 3.78
C LEU A 38 -15.11 1.55 3.57
N VAL A 39 -14.78 2.19 2.45
CA VAL A 39 -13.48 2.83 2.26
C VAL A 39 -13.64 4.32 2.57
N PRO A 40 -12.98 4.86 3.62
CA PRO A 40 -12.99 6.30 3.85
C PRO A 40 -12.43 6.97 2.60
N SER A 41 -13.08 8.04 2.16
CA SER A 41 -12.54 8.87 1.08
C SER A 41 -11.14 9.36 1.51
N PRO A 42 -10.18 9.53 0.59
CA PRO A 42 -8.86 10.07 0.94
C PRO A 42 -8.93 11.35 1.80
N ALA A 43 -9.90 12.22 1.49
CA ALA A 43 -10.17 13.47 2.21
C ALA A 43 -10.66 13.29 3.66
N GLU A 44 -11.14 12.11 4.03
CA GLU A 44 -11.64 11.75 5.36
C GLU A 44 -10.56 11.06 6.23
N MET A 45 -9.43 10.68 5.63
CA MET A 45 -8.32 10.12 6.39
C MET A 45 -7.63 11.22 7.20
N PRO A 46 -7.29 10.97 8.48
CA PRO A 46 -6.55 11.93 9.27
C PRO A 46 -5.13 12.11 8.72
N GLU A 47 -4.55 13.29 8.93
CA GLU A 47 -3.14 13.52 8.63
C GLU A 47 -2.27 12.53 9.46
N PRO A 48 -1.34 11.80 8.82
CA PRO A 48 -0.34 11.00 9.54
C PRO A 48 0.38 11.84 10.59
N ALA A 49 0.47 11.40 11.84
CA ALA A 49 1.05 12.21 12.92
C ALA A 49 2.57 12.41 12.77
N ASP A 50 3.29 11.33 12.46
CA ASP A 50 4.75 11.33 12.44
C ASP A 50 5.34 12.03 11.19
N PRO A 51 6.37 12.88 11.34
CA PRO A 51 7.13 13.36 10.20
C PRO A 51 7.93 12.22 9.56
N GLY A 52 8.09 12.26 8.24
CA GLY A 52 8.76 11.17 7.53
C GLY A 52 8.41 11.10 6.04
N TRP A 53 8.77 9.99 5.41
CA TRP A 53 8.51 9.73 4.01
C TRP A 53 7.23 8.92 3.84
N TYR A 54 6.40 9.33 2.88
CA TYR A 54 5.12 8.71 2.59
C TYR A 54 4.95 8.51 1.09
N ARG A 55 4.30 7.40 0.73
CA ARG A 55 3.82 7.13 -0.62
C ARG A 55 2.34 7.41 -0.70
N ASP A 56 1.89 8.08 -1.75
CA ASP A 56 0.47 8.26 -2.01
C ASP A 56 -0.14 7.14 -2.89
N ARG A 57 -1.42 7.27 -3.24
CA ARG A 57 -2.16 6.28 -4.05
C ARG A 57 -1.66 6.12 -5.50
N ASP A 58 -1.14 7.18 -6.11
CA ASP A 58 -0.59 7.17 -7.48
C ASP A 58 0.86 6.67 -7.47
N GLY A 59 1.47 6.70 -6.29
CA GLY A 59 2.82 6.26 -6.03
C GLY A 59 3.82 7.40 -5.98
N ASP A 60 3.34 8.64 -5.85
CA ASP A 60 4.21 9.78 -5.61
C ASP A 60 4.81 9.72 -4.21
N ILE A 61 6.00 10.31 -4.08
CA ILE A 61 6.75 10.33 -2.82
C ILE A 61 6.64 11.72 -2.23
N TRP A 62 6.09 11.76 -1.04
CA TRP A 62 5.92 12.95 -0.23
C TRP A 62 6.75 12.86 1.04
N GLN A 63 7.23 14.01 1.52
CA GLN A 63 7.84 14.16 2.84
C GLN A 63 6.90 14.96 3.72
N LYS A 64 6.47 14.38 4.84
CA LYS A 64 5.82 15.11 5.91
C LYS A 64 6.89 15.76 6.79
N THR A 65 6.75 17.06 7.01
CA THR A 65 7.56 17.88 7.92
C THR A 65 6.68 18.51 8.99
N GLU A 66 7.27 19.14 10.00
CA GLU A 66 6.52 19.89 11.01
C GLU A 66 5.76 21.10 10.42
N SER A 67 6.17 21.58 9.25
CA SER A 67 5.59 22.75 8.58
C SER A 67 4.62 22.40 7.45
N GLY A 68 4.36 21.10 7.21
CA GLY A 68 3.51 20.62 6.12
C GLY A 68 4.21 19.60 5.22
N TRP A 69 3.70 19.44 4.00
CA TRP A 69 4.07 18.37 3.07
C TRP A 69 4.89 18.88 1.90
N ARG A 70 5.88 18.11 1.47
CA ARG A 70 6.72 18.42 0.31
C ARG A 70 6.69 17.27 -0.68
N LEU A 71 6.48 17.58 -1.95
CA LEU A 71 6.50 16.59 -3.03
C LEU A 71 7.94 16.43 -3.53
N PHE A 72 8.44 15.19 -3.55
CA PHE A 72 9.80 14.90 -4.01
C PHE A 72 9.82 14.12 -5.31
N LEU A 73 8.88 13.20 -5.50
CA LEU A 73 8.80 12.39 -6.70
C LEU A 73 7.35 12.31 -7.16
N GLN A 74 7.09 12.72 -8.40
CA GLN A 74 5.80 12.56 -9.05
C GLN A 74 5.95 11.59 -10.22
N ARG A 75 5.31 10.42 -10.13
CA ARG A 75 5.30 9.39 -11.19
C ARG A 75 6.70 9.04 -11.72
N GLY A 76 7.71 9.09 -10.84
CA GLY A 76 9.11 8.82 -11.19
C GLY A 76 9.94 10.03 -11.62
N VAL A 77 9.35 11.23 -11.67
CA VAL A 77 10.05 12.49 -11.99
C VAL A 77 10.30 13.27 -10.70
N ALA A 78 11.53 13.77 -10.52
CA ALA A 78 11.85 14.62 -9.37
C ALA A 78 11.02 15.92 -9.44
N ALA A 79 10.29 16.19 -8.36
CA ALA A 79 9.49 17.39 -8.22
C ALA A 79 10.26 18.50 -7.48
N ASP A 80 9.71 19.71 -7.48
CA ASP A 80 10.24 20.78 -6.64
C ASP A 80 10.00 20.49 -5.16
N SER A 81 11.07 20.16 -4.45
CA SER A 81 11.04 19.88 -3.02
C SER A 81 11.04 21.12 -2.13
N THR A 82 11.07 22.33 -2.70
CA THR A 82 11.04 23.58 -1.92
C THR A 82 9.62 24.02 -1.58
N SER A 83 8.66 23.71 -2.45
CA SER A 83 7.24 23.95 -2.24
C SER A 83 6.70 23.13 -1.07
N THR A 84 6.10 23.81 -0.09
CA THR A 84 5.44 23.19 1.07
C THR A 84 3.93 23.38 0.96
N TRP A 85 3.18 22.30 1.17
CA TRP A 85 1.74 22.19 0.97
C TRP A 85 1.06 21.86 2.28
N ASP A 86 -0.09 22.48 2.55
CA ASP A 86 -0.92 22.16 3.70
C ASP A 86 -1.77 20.89 3.46
N TRP A 87 -2.08 20.18 4.54
CA TRP A 87 -2.90 18.96 4.47
C TRP A 87 -4.29 19.18 3.87
N ALA A 88 -4.97 20.25 4.30
CA ALA A 88 -6.36 20.53 3.95
C ALA A 88 -6.48 21.58 2.82
N ASP A 89 -5.79 22.71 2.95
CA ASP A 89 -5.83 23.84 2.00
C ASP A 89 -4.98 23.55 0.75
N GLY A 90 -3.86 22.85 0.93
CA GLY A 90 -3.00 22.37 -0.16
C GLY A 90 -3.50 21.09 -0.82
N HIS A 91 -4.66 20.57 -0.43
CA HIS A 91 -5.30 19.36 -0.96
C HIS A 91 -4.44 18.09 -0.89
N VAL A 92 -3.46 18.04 0.02
CA VAL A 92 -2.59 16.86 0.14
C VAL A 92 -3.39 15.61 0.52
N ARG A 93 -4.40 15.76 1.39
CA ARG A 93 -5.32 14.68 1.77
C ARG A 93 -6.02 13.97 0.60
N ASP A 94 -6.23 14.68 -0.50
CA ASP A 94 -6.94 14.15 -1.68
C ASP A 94 -6.10 13.09 -2.42
N TYR A 95 -4.77 13.09 -2.24
CA TYR A 95 -3.87 12.08 -2.79
C TYR A 95 -3.74 10.81 -1.92
N GLY A 96 -4.39 10.78 -0.74
CA GLY A 96 -4.37 9.61 0.13
C GLY A 96 -4.95 8.34 -0.51
N PRO A 97 -4.76 7.16 0.12
CA PRO A 97 -4.06 6.94 1.39
C PRO A 97 -2.55 7.15 1.31
N PHE A 98 -1.96 7.65 2.41
CA PHE A 98 -0.52 7.78 2.56
C PHE A 98 0.06 6.59 3.33
N VAL A 99 1.03 5.90 2.74
CA VAL A 99 1.71 4.74 3.35
C VAL A 99 3.13 5.16 3.77
N PRO A 100 3.52 4.99 5.04
CA PRO A 100 4.86 5.35 5.49
C PRO A 100 5.92 4.49 4.79
N MET A 101 6.96 5.13 4.29
CA MET A 101 8.13 4.46 3.74
C MET A 101 9.24 4.39 4.79
N PRO A 102 9.90 3.22 4.95
CA PRO A 102 11.14 3.17 5.72
C PRO A 102 12.15 4.08 5.04
N ALA A 103 12.78 4.98 5.80
CA ALA A 103 13.90 5.74 5.30
C ALA A 103 14.98 4.75 4.83
N ALA A 104 15.41 4.86 3.57
CA ALA A 104 16.56 4.11 3.09
C ALA A 104 17.75 4.46 3.99
N ARG A 105 18.29 3.45 4.67
CA ARG A 105 19.39 3.56 5.62
C ARG A 105 20.74 3.48 4.92
#